data_AF-A0A1J3CD64-F1
#
_entry.id   AF-A0A1J3CD64-F1
#
_cell.length_a   1.000
_cell.length_b   1.000
_cell.length_c   1.000
_cell.angle_alpha   90.00
_cell.angle_beta   90.00
_cell.angle_gamma   90.00
#
_symmetry.space_group_name_H-M   'P 1'
#
loop_
_entity.id
_entity.type
_entity.pdbx_description
1 polymer ?
#
loop_
_entity_poly.entity_id
_entity_poly.type
_entity_poly.pdbx_seq_one_letter_code
_entity_poly.pdbx_strand_id
1 'polypeptide(L)'
;MDPPFNEIYKTLLYNQITNTENNVPETPFSFSVTDVVEEVELPMIDVSRLIHGAEKEREKCKEEIARASREWGFFQVINHGISV
;
A
#
# COMPACT_ATOMS: atom_id res chain seq x y z
N MET A 1 -13.83 -10.85 11.11
CA MET A 1 -13.44 -11.43 9.82
C MET A 1 -12.20 -10.70 9.38
N ASP A 2 -11.03 -11.30 9.53
CA ASP A 2 -9.82 -10.71 8.96
C ASP A 2 -9.95 -10.72 7.43
N PRO A 3 -9.59 -9.63 6.74
CA PRO A 3 -9.64 -9.62 5.29
C PRO A 3 -8.76 -10.76 4.74
N PRO A 4 -9.21 -11.47 3.68
CA PRO A 4 -8.43 -12.55 3.07
C PRO A 4 -7.03 -12.08 2.62
N PHE A 5 -6.86 -10.78 2.45
CA PHE A 5 -5.59 -10.14 2.13
C PHE A 5 -4.46 -10.42 3.16
N ASN A 6 -4.76 -10.47 4.47
CA ASN A 6 -3.71 -10.59 5.49
C ASN A 6 -3.07 -11.99 5.51
N GLU A 7 -3.89 -13.04 5.40
CA GLU A 7 -3.42 -14.43 5.34
C GLU A 7 -2.62 -14.70 4.07
N ILE A 8 -3.09 -14.19 2.92
CA ILE A 8 -2.42 -14.34 1.63
C ILE A 8 -1.06 -13.62 1.66
N TYR A 9 -1.01 -12.39 2.15
CA TYR A 9 0.23 -11.61 2.22
C TYR A 9 1.30 -12.30 3.09
N LYS A 10 0.92 -12.77 4.29
CA LYS A 10 1.82 -13.52 5.18
C LYS A 10 2.36 -14.78 4.51
N THR A 11 1.50 -15.49 3.78
CA THR A 11 1.87 -16.71 3.07
C THR A 11 2.87 -16.42 1.94
N LEU A 12 2.65 -15.36 1.16
CA LEU A 12 3.56 -14.95 0.09
C LEU A 12 4.94 -14.53 0.64
N LEU A 13 4.96 -13.76 1.73
CA LEU A 13 6.20 -13.34 2.39
C LEU A 13 6.99 -14.54 2.91
N TYR A 14 6.32 -15.47 3.59
CA TYR A 14 6.94 -16.70 4.10
C TYR A 14 7.54 -17.54 2.97
N ASN A 15 6.78 -17.77 1.91
CA ASN A 15 7.23 -18.57 0.77
C ASN A 15 8.43 -17.92 0.04
N GLN A 16 8.50 -16.60 -0.01
CA GLN A 16 9.62 -15.90 -0.63
C GLN A 16 10.91 -16.03 0.21
N ILE A 17 10.76 -16.07 1.53
CA ILE A 17 11.87 -16.32 2.47
C ILE A 17 12.36 -17.77 2.36
N THR A 18 11.44 -18.75 2.38
CA THR A 18 11.81 -20.18 2.39
C THR A 18 12.22 -20.73 1.01
N ASN A 19 11.72 -20.17 -0.10
CA ASN A 19 12.18 -20.58 -1.43
C ASN A 19 13.61 -20.11 -1.76
N THR A 20 14.19 -19.23 -0.93
CA THR A 20 15.56 -18.72 -1.09
C THR A 20 16.59 -19.62 -0.37
N GLU A 21 16.16 -20.70 0.30
CA GLU A 21 16.95 -21.59 1.17
C GLU A 21 18.04 -22.46 0.50
N ASN A 22 18.41 -22.25 -0.78
CA ASN A 22 19.59 -22.92 -1.36
C ASN A 22 20.91 -22.12 -1.22
N ASN A 23 20.90 -20.92 -0.63
CA ASN A 23 22.13 -20.23 -0.22
C ASN A 23 21.90 -19.50 1.11
N VAL A 24 22.04 -20.23 2.21
CA VAL A 24 21.91 -19.71 3.58
C VAL A 24 23.27 -19.24 4.10
N PRO A 25 23.43 -17.98 4.51
CA PRO A 25 24.28 -17.63 5.65
C PRO A 25 23.40 -17.66 6.89
N GLU A 26 23.76 -18.53 7.83
CA GLU A 26 23.09 -18.73 9.12
C GLU A 26 23.07 -17.43 9.93
N THR A 27 22.00 -16.67 9.79
CA THR A 27 21.55 -15.74 10.82
C THR A 27 20.05 -15.86 10.86
N PRO A 28 19.43 -16.05 12.04
CA PRO A 28 18.00 -15.86 12.15
C PRO A 28 17.81 -14.38 11.82
N PHE A 29 17.30 -14.07 10.63
CA PHE A 29 16.71 -12.79 10.35
C PHE A 29 15.43 -12.71 11.21
N SER A 30 15.59 -12.65 12.54
CA SER A 30 14.96 -11.59 13.28
C SER A 30 15.24 -10.38 12.41
N PHE A 31 14.20 -9.89 11.73
CA PHE A 31 14.22 -8.56 11.20
C PHE A 31 14.49 -7.70 12.44
N SER A 32 15.77 -7.49 12.78
CA SER A 32 16.14 -6.45 13.71
C SER A 32 15.69 -5.23 12.96
N VAL A 33 14.51 -4.74 13.37
CA VAL A 33 13.96 -3.43 13.05
C VAL A 33 15.00 -2.43 13.54
N THR A 34 16.10 -2.33 12.81
CA THR A 34 17.22 -1.42 13.01
C THR A 34 17.68 -0.85 11.67
N ASP A 35 17.16 -1.36 10.55
CA ASP A 35 16.93 -0.46 9.43
C ASP A 35 15.78 0.44 9.88
N VAL A 36 16.01 1.75 9.90
CA VAL A 36 14.97 2.73 10.22
C VAL A 36 13.93 2.57 9.11
N VAL A 37 12.93 1.72 9.34
CA VAL A 37 11.80 1.61 8.44
C VAL A 37 11.10 2.94 8.58
N GLU A 38 11.38 3.84 7.66
CA GLU A 38 10.69 5.13 7.61
C GLU A 38 9.22 4.78 7.39
N GLU A 39 8.40 4.96 8.43
CA GLU A 39 6.96 4.78 8.32
C GLU A 39 6.45 5.85 7.38
N VAL A 40 6.29 5.50 6.10
CA VAL A 40 5.76 6.41 5.11
C VAL A 40 4.24 6.33 5.17
N GLU A 41 3.59 7.50 5.29
CA GLU A 41 2.13 7.58 5.32
C GLU A 41 1.53 7.17 3.97
N LEU A 42 0.59 6.22 4.01
CA LEU A 42 -0.13 5.79 2.82
C LEU A 42 -0.92 6.98 2.23
N PRO A 43 -0.86 7.25 0.91
CA PRO A 43 -1.58 8.34 0.30
C PRO A 43 -3.09 8.17 0.51
N MET A 44 -3.75 9.25 0.95
CA MET A 44 -5.19 9.32 1.10
C MET A 44 -5.76 10.32 0.09
N ILE A 45 -6.70 9.87 -0.74
CA ILE A 45 -7.26 10.66 -1.84
C ILE A 45 -8.75 10.87 -1.61
N ASP A 46 -9.14 12.15 -1.52
CA ASP A 46 -10.54 12.54 -1.57
C ASP A 46 -11.05 12.46 -3.01
N VAL A 47 -11.88 11.44 -3.27
CA VAL A 47 -12.47 11.18 -4.59
C VAL A 47 -13.75 11.98 -4.84
N SER A 48 -14.30 12.68 -3.83
CA SER A 48 -15.42 13.58 -4.04
C SER A 48 -15.08 14.72 -5.01
N ARG A 49 -13.79 15.10 -5.09
CA ARG A 49 -13.25 16.06 -6.06
C ARG A 49 -13.36 15.60 -7.52
N LEU A 50 -13.47 14.30 -7.78
CA LEU A 50 -13.73 13.80 -9.14
C LEU A 50 -15.17 14.04 -9.56
N ILE A 51 -16.11 13.93 -8.61
CA ILE A 51 -17.55 13.93 -8.86
C ILE A 51 -18.11 15.36 -8.77
N HIS A 52 -17.73 16.10 -7.73
CA HIS A 52 -18.30 17.40 -7.37
C HIS A 52 -17.33 18.57 -7.61
N GLY A 53 -16.05 18.29 -7.86
CA GLY A 53 -15.02 19.31 -8.01
C GLY A 53 -15.09 20.07 -9.33
N ALA A 54 -14.60 21.31 -9.31
CA ALA A 54 -14.38 22.09 -10.53
C ALA A 54 -13.35 21.41 -11.44
N GLU A 55 -13.29 21.79 -12.72
CA GLU A 55 -12.37 21.16 -13.70
C GLU A 55 -10.93 21.07 -13.20
N LYS A 56 -10.39 22.16 -12.67
CA LYS A 56 -9.04 22.20 -12.11
C LYS A 56 -8.84 21.22 -10.93
N GLU A 57 -9.84 21.09 -10.06
CA GLU A 57 -9.77 20.18 -8.91
C GLU A 57 -9.86 18.72 -9.34
N ARG A 58 -10.69 18.45 -10.35
CA ARG A 58 -10.83 17.13 -10.95
C ARG A 58 -9.54 16.69 -11.63
N GLU A 59 -8.89 17.57 -12.40
CA GLU A 59 -7.58 17.26 -13.00
C GLU A 59 -6.52 17.01 -11.94
N LYS A 60 -6.45 17.85 -10.89
CA LYS A 60 -5.54 17.61 -9.77
C LYS A 60 -5.79 16.27 -9.07
N CYS A 61 -7.05 15.89 -8.88
CA CYS A 61 -7.38 14.60 -8.27
C CYS A 61 -6.95 13.41 -9.15
N LYS A 62 -7.10 13.51 -10.47
CA LYS A 62 -6.57 12.51 -11.40
C LYS A 62 -5.04 12.40 -11.33
N GLU A 63 -4.35 13.52 -11.24
CA GLU A 63 -2.88 13.54 -11.08
C GLU A 63 -2.43 12.87 -9.78
N GLU A 64 -3.14 13.13 -8.67
CA GLU A 64 -2.87 12.48 -7.38
C GLU A 64 -3.08 10.97 -7.45
N ILE A 65 -4.14 10.50 -8.12
CA ILE A 65 -4.38 9.07 -8.37
C ILE A 65 -3.26 8.49 -9.22
N ALA A 66 -2.92 9.12 -10.33
CA ALA A 66 -1.86 8.64 -11.21
C ALA A 66 -0.51 8.56 -10.49
N ARG A 67 -0.20 9.56 -9.65
CA ARG A 67 1.02 9.58 -8.85
C ARG A 67 1.02 8.45 -7.82
N ALA A 68 -0.04 8.33 -7.01
CA ALA A 68 -0.13 7.29 -6.00
C ALA A 68 -0.08 5.88 -6.61
N SER A 69 -0.76 5.65 -7.73
CA SER A 69 -0.67 4.37 -8.46
C SER A 69 0.74 4.04 -8.94
N ARG A 70 1.53 5.04 -9.37
CA ARG A 70 2.91 4.83 -9.82
C ARG A 70 3.90 4.62 -8.68
N GLU A 71 3.75 5.39 -7.61
CA GLU A 71 4.71 5.40 -6.49
C GLU A 71 4.41 4.28 -5.47
N TRP A 72 3.14 3.99 -5.24
CA TRP A 72 2.70 3.06 -4.20
C TRP A 72 2.02 1.81 -4.73
N GLY A 73 1.41 1.86 -5.91
CA GLY A 73 0.57 0.79 -6.45
C GLY A 73 -0.82 0.70 -5.79
N PHE A 74 -1.04 1.36 -4.65
CA PHE A 74 -2.33 1.47 -3.98
C PHE A 74 -2.40 2.75 -3.11
N PHE A 75 -3.61 3.14 -2.72
CA PHE A 75 -3.88 4.32 -1.90
C PHE A 75 -5.24 4.16 -1.21
N GLN A 76 -5.46 4.92 -0.14
CA GLN A 76 -6.75 4.98 0.54
C GLN A 76 -7.64 6.04 -0.13
N VAL A 77 -8.93 5.74 -0.30
CA VAL A 77 -9.92 6.70 -0.79
C VAL A 77 -10.85 7.15 0.33
N ILE A 78 -11.22 8.42 0.34
CA ILE A 78 -12.21 9.00 1.27
C ILE A 78 -13.29 9.76 0.50
N ASN A 79 -14.42 10.01 1.18
CA ASN A 79 -15.59 10.70 0.61
C ASN A 79 -16.10 10.04 -0.69
N HIS A 80 -16.05 8.71 -0.74
CA HIS A 80 -16.49 7.89 -1.88
C HIS A 80 -18.01 7.69 -1.96
N GLY A 81 -18.79 8.30 -1.06
CA GLY A 81 -20.26 8.31 -1.11
C GLY A 81 -20.94 7.00 -0.69
N ILE A 82 -20.20 6.09 -0.05
CA ILE A 82 -20.73 4.81 0.49
C ILE A 82 -20.43 4.78 1.98
N SER A 83 -21.38 4.31 2.79
CA SER A 83 -21.13 4.07 4.22
C SER A 83 -20.27 2.83 4.39
N VAL A 84 -19.21 2.93 5.17
CA VAL A 84 -18.31 1.84 5.55
C VAL A 84 -18.65 1.27 6.91
#